data_AF-A0A2V7XVB4-F1
#
_entry.id   AF-A0A2V7XVB4-F1
#
_cell.length_a   1.000
_cell.length_b   1.000
_cell.length_c   1.000
_cell.angle_alpha   90.00
_cell.angle_beta   90.00
_cell.angle_gamma   90.00
#
_symmetry.space_group_name_H-M   'P 1'
#
loop_
_entity.id
_entity.type
_entity.pdbx_description
1 polymer ?
#
loop_
_entity_poly.entity_id
_entity_poly.type
_entity_poly.pdbx_seq_one_letter_code
_entity_poly.pdbx_strand_id
1 'polypeptide(L)' 'MKPIQVMFDEDLLKRLDADGEVRRVGRSAVLRRATAEYLRRSRRRRIAEAYRRAYGSGEGLGDDFAGWANEGTWPEK' A
#
# COMPACT_ATOMS: atom_id res chain seq x y z
N MET A 1 2.04 -21.51 10.44
CA MET A 1 1.84 -21.31 8.99
C MET A 1 0.94 -22.41 8.47
N LYS A 2 -0.06 -22.10 7.62
CA LYS A 2 -0.95 -23.10 7.01
C LYS A 2 -0.61 -23.20 5.52
N PRO A 3 -0.33 -24.39 4.96
CA PRO A 3 -0.02 -24.53 3.54
C PRO A 3 -1.26 -24.22 2.71
N ILE A 4 -1.03 -23.57 1.58
CA ILE A 4 -2.06 -23.26 0.57
C ILE A 4 -1.50 -23.64 -0.80
N GLN A 5 -2.39 -23.99 -1.72
CA GLN A 5 -2.06 -24.16 -3.12
C GLN A 5 -2.45 -22.89 -3.88
N VAL A 6 -1.54 -22.38 -4.69
CA VAL A 6 -1.75 -21.19 -5.55
C VAL A 6 -1.28 -21.56 -6.94
N MET A 7 -2.07 -21.21 -7.96
CA MET A 7 -1.70 -21.43 -9.34
C MET A 7 -0.95 -20.21 -9.89
N PHE A 8 0.11 -20.48 -10.65
CA PHE A 8 0.89 -19.50 -11.39
C PHE A 8 0.93 -19.92 -12.84
N ASP A 9 1.04 -18.95 -13.75
CA ASP A 9 1.43 -19.27 -15.11
C ASP A 9 2.84 -19.86 -15.13
N GLU A 10 3.09 -20.74 -16.09
CA GLU A 10 4.30 -21.55 -16.12
C GLU A 10 5.56 -20.69 -16.30
N ASP A 11 5.48 -19.65 -17.12
CA ASP A 11 6.60 -18.76 -17.40
C ASP A 11 6.96 -17.89 -16.19
N LEU A 12 5.97 -17.39 -15.45
CA LEU A 12 6.17 -16.68 -14.21
C LEU A 12 6.79 -17.58 -13.15
N LEU A 13 6.35 -18.83 -13.05
CA LEU A 13 6.95 -19.79 -12.12
C LEU A 13 8.42 -20.05 -12.47
N LYS A 14 8.75 -20.28 -13.75
CA LYS A 14 10.13 -20.44 -14.22
C LYS A 14 11.00 -19.22 -13.88
N ARG A 15 10.48 -18.02 -14.08
CA ARG A 15 11.19 -16.77 -13.75
C ARG A 15 11.39 -16.61 -12.24
N LEU A 16 10.37 -16.93 -11.45
CA LEU A 16 10.47 -16.92 -9.99
C LEU A 16 11.53 -17.91 -9.51
N ASP A 17 11.63 -19.08 -10.13
CA ASP A 17 12.60 -20.12 -9.76
C ASP A 17 14.02 -19.84 -10.21
N ALA A 18 14.18 -19.02 -11.25
CA ALA A 18 15.47 -18.53 -11.70
C ALA A 18 16.04 -17.45 -10.77
N ASP A 19 15.19 -16.78 -9.98
CA ASP A 19 15.60 -15.69 -9.11
C ASP A 19 16.54 -16.15 -7.98
N GLY A 20 17.65 -15.44 -7.82
CA GLY A 20 18.69 -15.78 -6.86
C GLY A 20 18.24 -15.69 -5.40
N GLU A 21 17.33 -14.77 -5.07
CA GLU A 21 16.75 -14.68 -3.74
C GLU A 21 15.83 -15.88 -3.49
N VAL A 22 14.97 -16.21 -4.44
CA VAL A 22 14.06 -17.38 -4.34
C VAL A 22 14.86 -18.67 -4.14
N ARG A 23 15.95 -18.87 -4.87
CA ARG A 23 16.84 -20.03 -4.68
C ARG A 23 17.49 -20.06 -3.30
N ARG A 24 17.78 -18.90 -2.72
CA ARG A 24 18.45 -18.78 -1.41
C ARG A 24 17.50 -18.94 -0.22
N VAL A 25 16.28 -18.38 -0.28
CA VAL A 25 15.35 -18.33 0.87
C VAL A 25 14.05 -19.10 0.66
N GLY A 26 13.83 -19.61 -0.55
CA GLY A 26 12.64 -20.37 -0.94
C GLY A 26 11.46 -19.49 -1.37
N ARG A 27 10.63 -20.03 -2.27
CA ARG A 27 9.42 -19.37 -2.81
C ARG A 27 8.51 -18.83 -1.72
N SER A 28 8.22 -19.64 -0.70
CA SER A 28 7.31 -19.26 0.38
C SER A 28 7.77 -18.01 1.15
N ALA A 29 9.09 -17.81 1.31
CA ALA A 29 9.60 -16.62 1.98
C ALA A 29 9.46 -15.37 1.12
N VAL A 30 9.77 -15.49 -0.18
CA VAL A 30 9.60 -14.40 -1.15
C VAL A 30 8.13 -14.04 -1.32
N LEU A 31 7.25 -15.04 -1.48
CA LEU A 31 5.80 -14.83 -1.60
C LEU A 31 5.21 -14.15 -0.36
N ARG A 32 5.67 -14.48 0.86
CA ARG A 32 5.24 -13.75 2.07
C ARG A 32 5.60 -12.27 2.00
N ARG A 33 6.83 -11.94 1.60
CA ARG A 33 7.30 -10.56 1.46
C ARG A 33 6.51 -9.81 0.39
N ALA A 34 6.34 -10.43 -0.78
CA ALA A 34 5.56 -9.87 -1.88
C ALA A 34 4.10 -9.60 -1.46
N THR A 35 3.45 -10.55 -0.79
CA THR A 35 2.07 -10.39 -0.30
C THR A 35 1.96 -9.26 0.72
N ALA A 36 2.89 -9.16 1.68
CA ALA A 36 2.90 -8.08 2.65
C ALA A 36 3.05 -6.71 1.97
N GLU A 37 3.94 -6.60 0.99
CA GLU A 37 4.16 -5.37 0.24
C GLU A 37 2.95 -4.99 -0.62
N TYR A 38 2.33 -5.97 -1.28
CA TYR A 38 1.10 -5.77 -2.05
C TYR A 38 -0.02 -5.21 -1.17
N LEU A 39 -0.27 -5.81 0.01
CA LEU A 39 -1.29 -5.35 0.94
C LEU A 39 -0.99 -3.93 1.45
N ARG A 40 0.28 -3.62 1.75
CA ARG A 40 0.72 -2.29 2.17
C ARG A 40 0.46 -1.24 1.10
N ARG A 41 0.77 -1.53 -0.17
CA ARG A 41 0.51 -0.64 -1.32
C ARG A 41 -0.98 -0.46 -1.56
N SER A 42 -1.75 -1.55 -1.53
CA SER A 42 -3.20 -1.54 -1.68
C SER A 42 -3.87 -0.66 -0.63
N ARG A 43 -3.46 -0.78 0.65
CA ARG A 43 -3.94 0.08 1.74
C ARG A 43 -3.66 1.55 1.48
N ARG A 44 -2.43 1.90 1.13
CA ARG A 44 -2.04 3.29 0.82
C ARG A 44 -2.87 3.87 -0.33
N ARG A 45 -3.08 3.10 -1.39
CA ARG A 45 -3.91 3.49 -2.53
C ARG A 45 -5.35 3.77 -2.12
N ARG A 46 -5.97 2.87 -1.33
CA ARG A 46 -7.34 3.06 -0.84
C ARG A 46 -7.47 4.31 0.03
N ILE A 47 -6.49 4.59 0.89
CA ILE A 47 -6.48 5.81 1.70
C ILE A 47 -6.42 7.04 0.78
N ALA A 48 -5.48 7.07 -0.17
CA ALA A 48 -5.37 8.19 -1.11
C ALA A 48 -6.66 8.40 -1.93
N GLU A 49 -7.30 7.32 -2.37
CA GLU A 49 -8.61 7.39 -3.05
C GLU A 49 -9.72 7.91 -2.13
N ALA A 50 -9.74 7.50 -0.86
CA ALA A 50 -10.69 8.02 0.12
C ALA A 50 -10.50 9.52 0.36
N TYR A 51 -9.26 9.98 0.51
CA TYR A 51 -8.96 11.42 0.62
C TYR A 51 -9.38 12.18 -0.64
N ARG A 52 -9.07 11.67 -1.83
CA ARG A 52 -9.53 12.32 -3.08
C ARG A 52 -11.05 12.41 -3.17
N ARG A 53 -11.78 11.38 -2.72
CA ARG A 53 -13.26 11.43 -2.69
C ARG A 53 -13.79 12.42 -1.66
N ALA A 54 -13.19 12.47 -0.47
CA ALA A 54 -13.66 13.32 0.62
C ALA A 54 -13.33 14.81 0.42
N TYR A 55 -12.19 15.12 -0.19
CA TYR A 55 -11.65 16.49 -0.27
C TYR A 55 -11.44 17.00 -1.71
N GLY A 56 -11.70 16.18 -2.74
CA GLY A 56 -11.42 16.52 -4.14
C GLY A 56 -12.56 17.22 -4.90
N SER A 57 -13.74 17.37 -4.29
CA SER A 57 -14.93 17.93 -4.94
C SER A 57 -15.00 19.46 -4.96
N GLY A 58 -13.97 20.18 -4.53
CA GLY A 58 -13.83 21.63 -4.75
C GLY A 58 -14.73 22.54 -3.91
N GLU A 59 -15.87 22.05 -3.44
CA GLU A 59 -16.46 22.54 -2.18
C GLU A 59 -15.45 22.18 -1.10
N GLY A 60 -14.73 23.17 -0.57
CA GLY A 60 -13.81 22.96 0.54
C GLY A 60 -14.51 22.27 1.72
N LEU A 61 -13.77 22.01 2.79
CA LEU A 61 -14.28 21.39 4.03
C LEU A 61 -15.44 22.12 4.73
N GLY A 62 -15.97 23.18 4.11
CA GLY A 62 -17.14 23.92 4.56
C GLY A 62 -16.90 24.60 5.89
N ASP A 63 -18.00 24.95 6.54
CA ASP A 63 -18.04 25.56 7.87
C ASP A 63 -17.49 24.64 8.97
N ASP A 64 -17.41 23.31 8.73
CA ASP A 64 -16.92 22.33 9.70
C ASP A 64 -15.44 22.54 10.09
N PHE A 65 -14.67 23.21 9.23
CA PHE A 65 -13.26 23.55 9.48
C PHE A 65 -13.03 25.07 9.58
N ALA A 66 -14.09 25.88 9.62
CA ALA A 66 -13.97 27.31 9.84
C ALA A 66 -13.32 27.59 11.21
N GLY A 67 -12.24 28.39 11.23
CA GLY A 67 -11.47 28.72 12.44
C GLY A 67 -10.16 27.92 12.62
N TRP A 68 -10.01 26.75 12.01
CA TRP A 68 -8.78 25.94 12.11
C TRP A 68 -7.57 26.52 11.38
N ALA A 69 -7.79 27.46 10.44
CA ALA A 69 -6.72 28.03 9.62
C ALA A 69 -5.64 28.77 10.44
N ASN A 70 -5.98 29.26 11.64
CA ASN A 70 -5.08 30.05 12.49
C ASN A 70 -4.49 29.25 13.69
N GLU A 71 -4.93 28.02 13.92
CA GLU A 71 -4.48 27.20 15.05
C GLU A 71 -3.10 26.54 14.80
N GLY A 72 -2.65 26.51 13.54
CA GLY A 72 -1.37 25.93 13.12
C GLY A 72 -0.21 26.94 13.04
N THR A 73 -0.09 27.87 13.99
CA THR A 73 0.98 28.87 13.96
C THR A 73 2.27 28.27 14.51
N TRP A 74 3.31 28.15 13.67
CA TRP A 74 4.64 27.75 14.13
C TRP A 74 5.23 28.90 14.98
N PRO A 75 5.80 28.62 16.17
CA PRO A 75 6.36 29.68 17.00
C PRO A 75 7.48 30.41 16.25
N GLU A 76 7.43 31.75 16.28
CA GLU A 76 8.57 32.57 15.88
C GLU A 76 9.74 32.28 16.84
N LYS A 77 10.94 32.17 16.25
CA LYS A 77 12.17 31.75 16.94
C LYS A 77 12.46 32.53 18.21
#